data_AF-A0A974Y7M7-F1
#
_entry.id   AF-A0A974Y7M7-F1
#
_cell.length_a   1.000
_cell.length_b   1.000
_cell.length_c   1.000
_cell.angle_alpha   90.00
_cell.angle_beta   90.00
_cell.angle_gamma   90.00
#
_symmetry.space_group_name_H-M   'P 1'
#
loop_
_entity.id
_entity.type
_entity.pdbx_description
1 polymer ?
#
loop_
_entity_poly.entity_id
_entity_poly.type
_entity_poly.pdbx_seq_one_letter_code
_entity_poly.pdbx_strand_id
1 'polypeptide(L)'
;MDITGILLTVLTTGGLLAYQLLRGYRYKASHRPAALAAFAAQSIYPDNALVQFDGKTAQLMQEKEVVEQIKGSFLAYTLTRIARNASGEYFWFYFRTDSPLQFKHIEQSKAKVLLKDKYLAPDHPGKISRGER
;
A
#
# COMPACT_ATOMS: atom_id res chain seq x y z
N MET A 1 21.32 -31.83 31.90
CA MET A 1 21.10 -30.94 30.74
C MET A 1 22.32 -30.07 30.59
N ASP A 2 22.97 -30.12 29.43
CA ASP A 2 24.16 -29.33 29.14
C ASP A 2 23.75 -27.88 28.78
N ILE A 3 23.97 -26.98 29.74
CA ILE A 3 23.58 -25.57 29.65
C ILE A 3 24.32 -24.87 28.49
N THR A 4 25.55 -25.31 28.20
CA THR A 4 26.36 -24.77 27.10
C THR A 4 25.78 -25.11 25.72
N GLY A 5 25.22 -26.31 25.54
CA GLY A 5 24.53 -26.68 24.30
C GLY A 5 23.27 -25.83 24.04
N ILE A 6 22.48 -25.58 25.09
CA ILE A 6 21.25 -24.77 25.00
C ILE A 6 21.57 -23.32 24.63
N LEU A 7 22.59 -22.73 25.26
CA LEU A 7 23.01 -21.34 25.00
C LEU A 7 23.44 -21.16 23.53
N LEU A 8 24.20 -22.11 22.99
CA LEU A 8 24.66 -22.08 21.61
C LEU A 8 23.49 -22.18 20.61
N THR A 9 22.50 -23.04 20.86
CA THR A 9 21.31 -23.15 20.01
C THR A 9 20.47 -21.87 20.01
N VAL A 10 20.32 -21.22 21.15
CA VAL A 10 19.59 -19.93 21.25
C VAL A 10 20.32 -18.84 20.48
N LEU A 11 21.65 -18.73 20.62
CA LEU A 11 22.46 -17.72 19.91
C LEU A 11 22.43 -17.92 18.39
N THR A 12 22.58 -19.15 17.92
CA THR A 12 22.57 -19.47 16.48
C THR A 12 21.19 -19.22 15.87
N THR A 13 20.12 -19.67 16.52
CA THR A 13 18.74 -19.47 16.04
C THR A 13 18.35 -18.00 16.07
N GLY A 14 18.68 -17.29 17.15
CA GLY A 14 18.43 -15.85 17.29
C GLY A 14 19.20 -15.05 16.24
N GLY A 15 20.47 -15.38 16.00
CA GLY A 15 21.29 -14.76 14.96
C GLY A 15 20.74 -15.00 13.56
N LEU A 16 20.29 -16.22 13.25
CA LEU A 16 19.68 -16.54 11.96
C LEU A 16 18.38 -15.78 11.73
N LEU A 17 17.52 -15.69 12.75
CA LEU A 17 16.26 -14.95 12.68
C LEU A 17 16.51 -13.46 12.48
N ALA A 18 17.43 -12.87 13.26
CA ALA A 18 17.81 -11.47 13.12
C ALA A 18 18.37 -11.18 11.72
N TYR A 19 19.21 -12.06 11.20
CA TYR A 19 19.74 -11.96 9.84
C TYR A 19 18.63 -11.99 8.78
N GLN A 20 17.67 -12.91 8.88
CA GLN A 20 16.55 -12.98 7.93
C GLN A 20 15.67 -11.72 7.96
N LEU A 21 15.38 -11.20 9.15
CA LEU A 21 14.63 -9.95 9.32
C LEU A 21 15.36 -8.76 8.71
N LEU A 22 16.66 -8.61 9.00
CA LEU A 22 17.50 -7.56 8.42
C LEU A 22 17.56 -7.65 6.90
N ARG A 23 17.71 -8.85 6.35
CA ARG A 23 17.75 -9.08 4.91
C ARG A 23 16.42 -8.67 4.25
N GLY A 24 15.29 -9.01 4.87
CA GLY A 24 13.96 -8.62 4.40
C GLY A 24 13.73 -7.11 4.46
N TYR A 25 14.17 -6.47 5.54
CA TYR A 25 14.12 -5.02 5.69
C TYR A 25 14.93 -4.31 4.60
N ARG A 26 16.16 -4.78 4.33
CA ARG A 26 17.03 -4.21 3.29
C ARG A 26 16.43 -4.38 1.90
N TYR A 27 15.88 -5.56 1.60
CA TYR A 27 15.21 -5.82 0.32
C TYR A 27 14.04 -4.85 0.12
N LYS A 28 13.16 -4.73 1.11
CA LYS A 28 12.06 -3.75 1.11
C LYS A 28 12.57 -2.31 0.93
N ALA A 29 13.58 -1.90 1.69
CA ALA A 29 14.14 -0.55 1.64
C ALA A 29 14.71 -0.20 0.26
N SER A 30 15.24 -1.18 -0.47
CA SER A 30 15.78 -0.97 -1.82
C SER A 30 14.70 -0.75 -2.89
N HIS A 31 13.53 -1.37 -2.76
CA HIS A 31 12.46 -1.31 -3.76
C HIS A 31 11.36 -0.29 -3.44
N ARG A 32 11.15 0.02 -2.15
CA ARG A 32 10.13 0.97 -1.70
C ARG A 32 10.24 2.32 -2.40
N PRO A 33 11.41 2.98 -2.50
CA PRO A 33 11.50 4.30 -3.14
C PRO A 33 11.01 4.31 -4.59
N ALA A 34 11.33 3.27 -5.37
CA ALA A 34 10.87 3.15 -6.75
C ALA A 34 9.34 3.00 -6.83
N ALA A 35 8.75 2.21 -5.94
CA ALA A 35 7.30 2.05 -5.88
C ALA A 35 6.58 3.35 -5.47
N LEU A 36 7.16 4.10 -4.53
CA LEU A 36 6.66 5.42 -4.11
C LEU A 36 6.74 6.44 -5.25
N ALA A 37 7.87 6.47 -5.96
CA ALA A 37 8.06 7.33 -7.12
C ALA A 37 7.07 6.97 -8.25
N ALA A 38 6.86 5.67 -8.51
CA ALA A 38 5.90 5.22 -9.51
C ALA A 38 4.46 5.63 -9.18
N PHE A 39 4.08 5.61 -7.89
CA PHE A 39 2.78 6.13 -7.44
C PHE A 39 2.68 7.65 -7.64
N ALA A 40 3.69 8.40 -7.20
CA ALA A 40 3.71 9.86 -7.33
C ALA A 40 3.76 10.34 -8.79
N ALA A 41 4.24 9.50 -9.70
CA ALA A 41 4.23 9.75 -11.13
C ALA A 41 2.89 9.44 -11.81
N GLN A 42 1.93 8.80 -11.11
CA GLN A 42 0.61 8.57 -11.68
C GLN A 42 -0.19 9.85 -11.69
N SER A 43 -0.60 10.28 -12.89
CA SER A 43 -1.55 11.36 -13.06
C SER A 43 -2.50 11.01 -14.20
N ILE A 44 -3.80 11.16 -13.97
CA ILE A 44 -4.81 11.06 -15.01
C ILE A 44 -5.53 12.41 -15.07
N TYR A 45 -5.50 13.02 -16.25
CA TYR A 45 -6.18 14.28 -16.54
C TYR A 45 -7.28 14.06 -17.59
N PRO A 46 -8.36 13.33 -17.24
CA PRO A 46 -9.52 13.23 -18.11
C PRO A 46 -10.27 14.57 -18.15
N ASP A 47 -11.05 14.77 -19.22
CA ASP A 47 -11.95 15.92 -19.38
C ASP A 47 -12.98 16.02 -18.25
N ASN A 48 -13.28 14.89 -17.59
CA ASN A 48 -14.15 14.84 -16.43
C ASN A 48 -13.37 15.05 -15.12
N ALA A 49 -13.56 16.20 -14.48
CA ALA A 49 -12.92 16.55 -13.22
C ALA A 49 -13.12 15.51 -12.10
N LEU A 50 -14.23 14.76 -12.11
CA LEU A 50 -14.54 13.76 -11.06
C LEU A 50 -13.54 12.60 -11.02
N VAL A 51 -12.96 12.26 -12.17
CA VAL A 51 -12.02 11.12 -12.32
C VAL A 51 -10.57 11.56 -12.50
N GLN A 52 -10.29 12.85 -12.28
CA GLN A 52 -8.91 13.34 -12.23
C GLN A 52 -8.16 12.73 -11.05
N PHE A 53 -6.91 12.34 -11.29
CA PHE A 53 -6.05 11.79 -10.28
C PHE A 53 -4.65 12.38 -10.39
N ASP A 54 -4.06 12.71 -9.25
CA ASP A 54 -2.66 13.08 -9.14
C ASP A 54 -2.07 12.39 -7.91
N GLY A 55 -1.11 11.49 -8.15
CA GLY A 55 -0.47 10.69 -7.11
C GLY A 55 0.33 11.50 -6.09
N LYS A 56 0.62 12.77 -6.36
CA LYS A 56 1.28 13.67 -5.39
C LYS A 56 0.31 14.29 -4.40
N THR A 57 -0.93 14.52 -4.82
CA THR A 57 -1.94 15.27 -4.05
C THR A 57 -3.08 14.38 -3.54
N ALA A 58 -3.22 13.16 -4.08
CA ALA A 58 -4.23 12.21 -3.65
C ALA A 58 -4.07 11.81 -2.19
N GLN A 59 -5.19 11.71 -1.48
CA GLN A 59 -5.23 11.27 -0.09
C GLN A 59 -5.02 9.77 0.00
N LEU A 60 -3.97 9.32 0.70
CA LEU A 60 -3.71 7.91 0.91
C LEU A 60 -4.65 7.33 1.98
N MET A 61 -5.46 6.35 1.60
CA MET A 61 -6.48 5.74 2.47
C MET A 61 -5.98 4.43 3.07
N GLN A 62 -5.25 3.65 2.27
CA GLN A 62 -4.65 2.40 2.71
C GLN A 62 -3.34 2.15 1.97
N GLU A 63 -2.38 1.61 2.70
CA GLU A 63 -1.12 1.08 2.17
C GLU A 63 -0.92 -0.33 2.72
N LYS A 64 -0.51 -1.24 1.85
CA LYS A 64 -0.10 -2.59 2.21
C LYS A 64 1.18 -2.94 1.46
N GLU A 65 2.18 -3.38 2.21
CA GLU A 65 3.47 -3.78 1.68
C GLU A 65 3.71 -5.26 1.98
N VAL A 66 4.17 -6.00 0.98
CA VAL A 66 4.45 -7.43 1.10
C VAL A 66 5.79 -7.72 0.43
N VAL A 67 6.63 -8.50 1.10
CA VAL A 67 7.82 -9.10 0.51
C VAL A 67 7.53 -10.58 0.33
N GLU A 68 7.41 -11.02 -0.91
CA GLU A 68 7.19 -12.42 -1.23
C GLU A 68 8.50 -13.20 -1.11
N GLN A 69 8.43 -14.36 -0.47
CA GLN A 69 9.57 -15.23 -0.22
C GLN A 69 9.24 -16.66 -0.61
N ILE A 70 10.15 -17.30 -1.34
CA ILE A 70 10.08 -18.74 -1.65
C ILE A 70 11.41 -19.35 -1.26
N LYS A 71 11.38 -20.37 -0.38
CA LYS A 71 12.55 -21.14 0.06
C LYS A 71 13.74 -20.27 0.52
N GLY A 72 13.47 -19.17 1.24
CA GLY A 72 14.50 -18.27 1.77
C GLY A 72 15.08 -17.26 0.77
N SER A 73 14.54 -17.20 -0.45
CA SER A 73 14.84 -16.18 -1.45
C SER A 73 13.68 -15.18 -1.57
N PHE A 74 14.00 -13.89 -1.66
CA PHE A 74 13.01 -12.85 -1.96
C PHE A 74 12.67 -12.90 -3.44
N LEU A 75 11.39 -13.09 -3.72
CA LEU A 75 10.88 -13.18 -5.08
C LEU A 75 10.49 -11.79 -5.60
N ALA A 76 9.64 -11.10 -4.84
CA ALA A 76 9.11 -9.81 -5.26
C ALA A 76 8.79 -8.91 -4.07
N TYR A 77 8.98 -7.62 -4.27
CA TYR A 77 8.41 -6.60 -3.41
C TYR A 77 7.09 -6.09 -4.03
N THR A 78 6.04 -6.04 -3.21
CA THR A 78 4.72 -5.55 -3.59
C THR A 78 4.31 -4.38 -2.73
N LEU A 79 3.82 -3.31 -3.36
CA LEU A 79 3.16 -2.17 -2.72
C LEU A 79 1.76 -2.03 -3.31
N THR A 80 0.75 -2.18 -2.46
CA THR A 80 -0.65 -1.89 -2.80
C THR A 80 -1.09 -0.62 -2.08
N ARG A 81 -1.64 0.34 -2.83
CA ARG A 81 -2.20 1.58 -2.28
C ARG A 81 -3.62 1.77 -2.74
N ILE A 82 -4.47 2.24 -1.84
CA ILE A 82 -5.78 2.80 -2.18
C ILE A 82 -5.73 4.28 -1.83
N ALA A 83 -6.02 5.13 -2.79
CA ALA A 83 -6.01 6.58 -2.64
C ALA A 83 -7.34 7.20 -3.09
N ARG A 84 -7.69 8.34 -2.51
CA ARG A 84 -8.90 9.13 -2.79
C ARG A 84 -8.48 10.46 -3.44
N ASN A 85 -9.10 10.83 -4.56
CA ASN A 85 -8.87 12.13 -5.18
C ASN A 85 -9.67 13.24 -4.46
N ALA A 86 -9.53 14.49 -4.92
CA ALA A 86 -10.25 15.64 -4.34
C ALA A 86 -11.79 15.53 -4.49
N SER A 87 -12.28 14.85 -5.53
CA SER A 87 -13.70 14.61 -5.77
C SER A 87 -14.28 13.45 -4.95
N GLY A 88 -13.45 12.73 -4.20
CA GLY A 88 -13.87 11.60 -3.38
C GLY A 88 -13.93 10.25 -4.10
N GLU A 89 -13.42 10.19 -5.33
CA GLU A 89 -13.27 8.96 -6.10
C GLU A 89 -12.00 8.20 -5.69
N TYR A 90 -12.07 6.87 -5.78
CA TYR A 90 -11.03 5.98 -5.28
C TYR A 90 -10.24 5.32 -6.40
N PHE A 91 -8.94 5.15 -6.15
CA PHE A 91 -8.00 4.55 -7.08
C PHE A 91 -7.18 3.49 -6.37
N TRP A 92 -7.03 2.35 -7.05
CA TRP A 92 -6.20 1.24 -6.60
C TRP A 92 -4.92 1.20 -7.43
N PHE A 93 -3.81 1.20 -6.72
CA PHE A 93 -2.47 1.12 -7.24
C PHE A 93 -1.82 -0.16 -6.74
N TYR A 94 -1.19 -0.89 -7.65
CA TYR A 94 -0.46 -2.11 -7.35
C TYR A 94 0.85 -2.12 -8.11
N PHE A 95 1.93 -2.05 -7.34
CA PHE A 95 3.29 -2.17 -7.81
C PHE A 95 3.86 -3.50 -7.35
N ARG A 96 4.50 -4.21 -8.26
CA ARG A 96 5.24 -5.44 -8.00
C ARG A 96 6.52 -5.42 -8.83
N THR A 97 7.65 -5.80 -8.23
CA THR A 97 8.98 -5.65 -8.87
C THR A 97 9.18 -6.44 -10.16
N ASP A 98 8.43 -7.52 -10.37
CA ASP A 98 8.56 -8.44 -11.51
C ASP A 98 7.41 -8.31 -12.53
N SER A 99 6.50 -7.35 -12.34
CA SER A 99 5.26 -7.24 -13.11
C SER A 99 4.99 -5.79 -13.52
N PRO A 100 4.27 -5.55 -14.63
CA PRO A 100 3.82 -4.21 -14.99
C PRO A 100 3.00 -3.57 -13.88
N LEU A 101 3.15 -2.25 -13.73
CA LEU A 101 2.35 -1.47 -12.81
C LEU A 101 0.86 -1.58 -13.16
N GLN A 102 0.02 -1.79 -12.15
CA GLN A 102 -1.42 -1.77 -12.31
C GLN A 102 -2.00 -0.56 -11.58
N PHE A 103 -2.79 0.22 -12.30
CA PHE A 103 -3.49 1.38 -11.78
C PHE A 103 -4.92 1.39 -12.31
N LYS A 104 -5.91 1.48 -11.43
CA LYS A 104 -7.32 1.47 -11.82
C LYS A 104 -8.17 2.32 -10.90
N HIS A 105 -9.14 3.00 -11.49
CA HIS A 105 -10.26 3.56 -10.74
C HIS A 105 -11.10 2.42 -10.14
N ILE A 106 -11.59 2.61 -8.92
CA ILE A 106 -12.45 1.64 -8.24
C ILE A 106 -13.76 2.31 -7.84
N GLU A 107 -14.86 1.59 -8.11
CA GLU A 107 -16.20 2.04 -7.72
C GLU A 107 -16.31 2.18 -6.19
N GLN A 108 -17.17 3.11 -5.78
CA GLN A 108 -17.48 3.38 -4.38
C GLN A 108 -17.90 2.13 -3.59
N SER A 109 -18.68 1.24 -4.20
CA SER A 109 -19.11 -0.04 -3.61
C SER A 109 -17.92 -0.93 -3.25
N LYS A 110 -16.96 -1.08 -4.18
CA LYS A 110 -15.73 -1.86 -4.00
C LYS A 110 -14.80 -1.19 -2.99
N ALA A 111 -14.65 0.13 -3.05
CA ALA A 111 -13.87 0.90 -2.09
C ALA A 111 -14.39 0.71 -0.65
N LYS A 112 -15.71 0.75 -0.46
CA LYS A 112 -16.35 0.51 0.84
C LYS A 112 -16.04 -0.89 1.39
N VAL A 113 -16.08 -1.91 0.55
CA VAL A 113 -15.75 -3.30 0.95
C VAL A 113 -14.27 -3.44 1.33
N LEU A 114 -13.37 -2.83 0.54
CA LEU A 114 -11.93 -2.94 0.76
C LEU A 114 -11.45 -2.15 1.98
N LEU A 115 -11.94 -0.93 2.17
CA LEU A 115 -11.49 -0.02 3.21
C LEU A 115 -12.22 -0.20 4.55
N LYS A 116 -13.44 -0.76 4.53
CA LYS A 116 -14.28 -0.95 5.72
C LYS A 116 -14.38 0.34 6.54
N ASP A 117 -13.83 0.35 7.75
CA ASP A 117 -13.88 1.48 8.69
C ASP A 117 -13.07 2.70 8.21
N LYS A 118 -12.17 2.53 7.22
CA LYS A 118 -11.39 3.61 6.60
C LYS A 118 -12.10 4.26 5.41
N TYR A 119 -13.27 3.75 5.02
CA TYR A 119 -14.01 4.30 3.88
C TYR A 119 -14.63 5.65 4.22
N LEU A 120 -14.40 6.63 3.35
CA LEU A 120 -15.07 7.93 3.38
C LEU A 120 -16.05 8.02 2.22
N ALA A 121 -17.31 8.32 2.52
CA ALA A 121 -18.30 8.58 1.48
C ALA A 121 -17.86 9.80 0.64
N PRO A 122 -18.23 9.86 -0.65
CA PRO A 122 -18.07 11.08 -1.43
C PRO A 122 -18.89 12.21 -0.80
N ASP A 123 -18.33 13.41 -0.76
CA ASP A 123 -19.02 14.59 -0.25
C ASP A 123 -20.19 14.88 -1.19
N HIS A 124 -21.42 14.58 -0.77
CA HIS A 124 -22.60 14.85 -1.59
C HIS A 124 -22.71 16.36 -1.84
N PRO A 125 -22.77 16.86 -3.10
CA PRO A 125 -23.11 18.26 -3.39
C PRO A 125 -24.60 18.57 -3.17
N GLY A 126 -25.24 17.97 -2.16
CA GLY A 126 -26.71 17.89 -2.06
C GLY A 126 -27.29 17.93 -0.66
N LYS A 127 -26.54 18.34 0.37
CA LYS A 127 -27.14 18.82 1.62
C LYS A 127 -27.02 20.34 1.68
N ILE A 128 -27.89 21.00 0.92
CA ILE A 128 -28.33 22.35 1.30
C ILE A 128 -28.83 22.20 2.73
N SER A 129 -28.14 22.83 3.67
CA SER A 129 -28.56 22.93 5.06
C SER A 129 -29.93 23.60 5.08
N ARG A 130 -30.98 22.79 5.06
CA ARG A 130 -32.36 23.25 5.08
C ARG A 130 -32.71 23.54 6.53
N GLY A 131 -32.28 24.72 6.98
CA GLY A 131 -32.87 25.52 8.05
C GLY A 131 -32.84 24.94 9.47
N GLU A 132 -32.43 25.77 10.41
CA GLU A 132 -33.34 26.11 11.52
C GLU A 132 -33.51 27.63 11.51
N ARG A 133 -34.78 28.02 11.57
CA ARG A 133 -35.29 29.40 11.67
C ARG A 133 -35.22 29.86 13.11
#